data_AF-A0A8T7LHV9-F1
#
_entry.id   AF-A0A8T7LHV9-F1
#
_cell.length_a   1.000
_cell.length_b   1.000
_cell.length_c   1.000
_cell.angle_alpha   90.00
_cell.angle_beta   90.00
_cell.angle_gamma   90.00
#
_symmetry.space_group_name_H-M   'P 1'
#
loop_
_entity.id
_entity.type
_entity.pdbx_description
1 polymer ?
#
loop_
_entity_poly.entity_id
_entity_poly.type
_entity_poly.pdbx_seq_one_letter_code
_entity_poly.pdbx_strand_id
1 'polypeptide(L)'
;MHRPAQSPGRTPATSSKRNSDRTYDSLYLVRAAPAVAPRSLPVAAYVHEWLPLRLEVTPLATPEDVQGEPVRCRPRYLHLFAHGAVDGVLLDDGEGGCGWKLPYPLLAEMVRATPGLRCVLLSACDSAYAASATGSGEPYLIAMRGRVSVDAAIAFASGFYEALAAREDTPIEAAFAQGLIRLKLIAPLDAGVPLLATGWRG
;
A
#
# COMPACT_ATOMS: atom_id res chain seq x y z
N MET A 1 24.09 22.68 29.27
CA MET A 1 23.23 23.25 28.20
C MET A 1 22.89 22.13 27.23
N HIS A 2 21.77 21.44 27.45
CA HIS A 2 21.29 20.38 26.56
C HIS A 2 20.47 21.01 25.43
N ARG A 3 20.92 20.83 24.19
CA ARG A 3 20.16 21.17 22.98
C ARG A 3 19.15 20.04 22.74
N PRO A 4 17.85 20.31 22.52
CA PRO A 4 16.92 19.24 22.18
C PRO A 4 17.22 18.73 20.77
N ALA A 5 17.10 17.41 20.59
CA ALA A 5 17.17 16.74 19.31
C ALA A 5 16.08 17.28 18.38
N GLN A 6 16.45 17.63 17.15
CA GLN A 6 15.50 18.00 16.11
C GLN A 6 14.79 16.73 15.64
N SER A 7 13.45 16.75 15.72
CA SER A 7 12.57 15.73 15.14
C SER A 7 12.73 15.69 13.61
N PRO A 8 12.44 14.56 12.94
CA PRO A 8 12.59 14.45 11.49
C PRO A 8 11.71 15.48 10.77
N GLY A 9 12.23 16.04 9.68
CA GLY A 9 11.74 17.24 9.02
C GLY A 9 10.29 17.16 8.54
N ARG A 10 9.42 17.91 9.22
CA ARG A 10 8.08 18.28 8.73
C ARG A 10 8.23 19.19 7.51
N THR A 11 7.53 18.87 6.42
CA THR A 11 7.46 19.73 5.24
C THR A 11 6.10 20.41 5.18
N PRO A 12 6.05 21.75 4.99
CA PRO A 12 4.80 22.44 4.80
C PRO A 12 4.16 22.04 3.46
N ALA A 13 2.87 21.72 3.48
CA ALA A 13 2.11 21.48 2.25
C ALA A 13 1.91 22.80 1.50
N THR A 14 2.19 22.82 0.20
CA THR A 14 1.85 23.95 -0.67
C THR A 14 0.34 24.13 -0.71
N SER A 15 -0.14 25.30 -0.29
CA SER A 15 -1.55 25.58 -0.01
C SER A 15 -2.48 25.34 -1.22
N SER A 16 -3.52 24.51 -1.04
CA SER A 16 -4.72 24.51 -1.89
C SER A 16 -5.90 23.79 -1.22
N LYS A 17 -6.85 24.58 -0.69
CA LYS A 17 -8.31 24.35 -0.44
C LYS A 17 -8.77 23.13 0.41
N ARG A 18 -9.50 23.43 1.50
CA ARG A 18 -10.43 22.56 2.29
C ARG A 18 -11.61 22.12 1.40
N ASN A 19 -11.78 20.84 1.03
CA ASN A 19 -12.27 19.62 1.69
C ASN A 19 -13.79 19.38 1.62
N SER A 20 -14.20 18.33 0.87
CA SER A 20 -15.26 17.39 1.25
C SER A 20 -15.07 15.98 0.65
N ASP A 21 -13.88 15.63 0.18
CA ASP A 21 -13.63 14.38 -0.59
C ASP A 21 -12.31 13.68 -0.17
N ARG A 22 -11.75 14.05 0.99
CA ARG A 22 -10.45 13.53 1.43
C ARG A 22 -10.55 12.06 1.84
N THR A 23 -10.21 11.18 0.91
CA THR A 23 -9.73 9.83 1.23
C THR A 23 -8.44 10.00 2.02
N TYR A 24 -8.47 9.68 3.31
CA TYR A 24 -7.32 9.85 4.20
C TYR A 24 -6.17 8.93 3.79
N ASP A 25 -4.93 9.45 3.85
CA ASP A 25 -3.73 8.61 3.74
C ASP A 25 -3.84 7.47 4.75
N SER A 26 -3.61 6.24 4.30
CA SER A 26 -3.88 5.04 5.08
C SER A 26 -2.84 3.96 4.83
N LEU A 27 -2.36 3.35 5.91
CA LEU A 27 -1.57 2.13 5.88
C LEU A 27 -2.50 0.93 6.05
N TYR A 28 -2.44 0.02 5.09
CA TYR A 28 -3.19 -1.23 5.07
C TYR A 28 -2.19 -2.39 5.21
N LEU A 29 -2.31 -3.14 6.29
CA LEU A 29 -1.51 -4.33 6.54
C LEU A 29 -2.41 -5.55 6.32
N VAL A 30 -2.04 -6.39 5.36
CA VAL A 30 -2.85 -7.54 4.97
C VAL A 30 -2.10 -8.83 5.25
N ARG A 31 -2.73 -9.73 6.00
CA ARG A 31 -2.20 -11.04 6.36
C ARG A 31 -3.21 -12.14 6.09
N ALA A 32 -2.75 -13.38 5.98
CA ALA A 32 -3.65 -14.52 5.97
C ALA A 32 -4.42 -14.60 7.32
N ALA A 33 -5.72 -14.84 7.24
CA ALA A 33 -6.56 -15.21 8.37
C ALA A 33 -6.14 -16.61 8.86
N PRO A 34 -6.20 -16.90 10.17
CA PRO A 34 -5.94 -18.24 10.67
C PRO A 34 -6.93 -19.22 10.02
N ALA A 35 -6.45 -20.40 9.63
CA ALA A 35 -7.29 -21.44 9.05
C ALA A 35 -8.40 -21.82 10.04
N VAL A 36 -9.64 -21.43 9.74
CA VAL A 36 -10.82 -21.95 10.44
C VAL A 36 -11.27 -23.17 9.66
N ALA A 37 -11.18 -24.36 10.27
CA ALA A 37 -11.65 -25.58 9.63
C ALA A 37 -13.16 -25.48 9.35
N PRO A 38 -13.62 -25.72 8.11
CA PRO A 38 -15.05 -25.65 7.79
C PRO A 38 -15.81 -26.73 8.55
N ARG A 39 -16.65 -26.33 9.51
CA ARG A 39 -17.76 -27.17 9.98
C ARG A 39 -18.87 -27.10 8.94
N SER A 40 -18.95 -28.10 8.06
CA SER A 40 -20.11 -28.46 7.24
C SER A 40 -21.14 -27.34 7.00
N LEU A 41 -20.81 -26.36 6.14
CA LEU A 41 -21.76 -25.33 5.69
C LEU A 41 -22.16 -25.58 4.23
N PRO A 42 -23.41 -25.29 3.84
CA PRO A 42 -23.90 -25.45 2.47
C PRO A 42 -23.21 -24.49 1.49
N VAL A 43 -23.12 -24.90 0.22
CA VAL A 43 -22.35 -24.28 -0.87
C VAL A 43 -22.62 -22.77 -1.07
N ALA A 44 -23.81 -22.27 -0.74
CA ALA A 44 -24.14 -20.84 -0.85
C ALA A 44 -23.39 -19.93 0.16
N ALA A 45 -22.86 -20.49 1.25
CA ALA A 45 -22.05 -19.76 2.23
C ALA A 45 -20.60 -19.51 1.78
N TYR A 46 -20.15 -20.11 0.66
CA TYR A 46 -18.77 -20.00 0.19
C TYR A 46 -18.36 -18.60 -0.28
N VAL A 47 -19.30 -17.79 -0.75
CA VAL A 47 -18.97 -16.56 -1.49
C VAL A 47 -18.72 -15.35 -0.58
N HIS A 48 -19.27 -15.33 0.64
CA HIS A 48 -19.22 -14.15 1.51
C HIS A 48 -18.42 -14.32 2.81
N GLU A 49 -18.11 -15.55 3.23
CA GLU A 49 -17.48 -15.82 4.54
C GLU A 49 -16.01 -16.30 4.44
N TRP A 50 -15.44 -16.35 3.23
CA TRP A 50 -14.12 -16.92 2.96
C TRP A 50 -13.17 -15.91 2.32
N LEU A 51 -13.07 -14.70 2.85
CA LEU A 51 -11.87 -13.92 2.55
C LEU A 51 -10.76 -14.38 3.52
N PRO A 52 -9.77 -15.17 3.08
CA PRO A 52 -8.68 -15.64 3.94
C PRO A 52 -7.71 -14.51 4.29
N LEU A 53 -8.11 -13.25 4.17
CA LEU A 53 -7.29 -12.08 4.41
C LEU A 53 -7.85 -11.29 5.58
N ARG A 54 -7.01 -11.03 6.58
CA ARG A 54 -7.27 -10.08 7.64
C ARG A 54 -6.63 -8.75 7.26
N LEU A 55 -7.44 -7.70 7.27
CA LEU A 55 -7.03 -6.33 7.04
C LEU A 55 -6.86 -5.61 8.37
N GLU A 56 -5.69 -5.01 8.59
CA GLU A 56 -5.43 -4.06 9.66
C GLU A 56 -5.20 -2.69 9.01
N VAL A 57 -5.87 -1.65 9.52
CA VAL A 57 -5.88 -0.33 8.90
C VAL A 57 -5.45 0.71 9.92
N THR A 58 -4.45 1.50 9.54
CA THR A 58 -3.96 2.63 10.31
C THR A 58 -4.14 3.90 9.48
N PRO A 59 -5.23 4.66 9.71
CA PRO A 59 -5.45 5.93 9.04
C PRO A 59 -4.47 6.99 9.57
N LEU A 60 -4.07 7.93 8.72
CA LEU A 60 -3.11 9.00 9.06
C LEU A 60 -1.81 8.44 9.66
N ALA A 61 -1.32 7.35 9.08
CA ALA A 61 -0.13 6.65 9.57
C ALA A 61 1.10 7.58 9.56
N THR A 62 1.79 7.63 10.69
CA THR A 62 3.07 8.32 10.84
C THR A 62 4.23 7.47 10.29
N PRO A 63 5.42 8.04 10.03
CA PRO A 63 6.60 7.24 9.69
C PRO A 63 6.92 6.16 10.73
N GLU A 64 6.67 6.42 12.01
CA GLU A 64 6.83 5.48 13.11
C GLU A 64 5.84 4.31 13.03
N ASP A 65 4.61 4.55 12.58
CA ASP A 65 3.63 3.49 12.34
C ASP A 65 4.04 2.62 11.15
N VAL A 66 4.46 3.26 10.05
CA VAL A 66 4.97 2.56 8.84
C VAL A 66 6.20 1.70 9.18
N GLN A 67 7.04 2.13 10.12
CA GLN A 67 8.17 1.34 10.60
C GLN A 67 7.74 0.22 11.57
N GLY A 68 6.92 0.55 12.57
CA GLY A 68 6.71 -0.28 13.76
C GLY A 68 5.62 -1.33 13.58
N GLU A 69 4.53 -0.99 12.90
CA GLU A 69 3.40 -1.90 12.77
C GLU A 69 3.69 -3.13 11.91
N PRO A 70 4.36 -3.02 10.74
CA PRO A 70 4.67 -4.21 9.93
C PRO A 70 5.56 -5.21 10.68
N VAL A 71 6.48 -4.74 11.53
CA VAL A 71 7.32 -5.59 12.37
C VAL A 71 6.49 -6.37 13.40
N ARG A 72 5.46 -5.73 13.97
CA ARG A 72 4.56 -6.35 14.96
C ARG A 72 3.58 -7.32 14.30
N CYS A 73 2.96 -6.90 13.21
CA CYS A 73 1.85 -7.61 12.58
C CYS A 73 2.32 -8.70 11.61
N ARG A 74 3.57 -8.60 11.12
CA ARG A 74 4.19 -9.51 10.13
C ARG A 74 3.27 -9.77 8.93
N PRO A 75 2.85 -8.72 8.21
CA PRO A 75 1.94 -8.87 7.09
C PRO A 75 2.59 -9.60 5.91
N ARG A 76 1.74 -10.17 5.06
CA ARG A 76 2.18 -10.67 3.73
C ARG A 76 2.15 -9.56 2.68
N TYR A 77 1.29 -8.56 2.87
CA TYR A 77 1.16 -7.43 1.97
C TYR A 77 1.08 -6.14 2.77
N LEU A 78 1.84 -5.13 2.32
CA LEU A 78 1.80 -3.78 2.86
C LEU A 78 1.27 -2.85 1.77
N HIS A 79 0.28 -2.03 2.09
CA HIS A 79 -0.29 -1.09 1.15
C HIS A 79 -0.36 0.29 1.74
N LEU A 80 0.36 1.22 1.13
CA LEU A 80 0.32 2.63 1.44
C LEU A 80 -0.54 3.33 0.39
N PHE A 81 -1.67 3.87 0.83
CA PHE A 81 -2.44 4.84 0.07
C PHE A 81 -2.07 6.21 0.59
N ALA A 82 -1.35 6.98 -0.21
CA ALA A 82 -0.74 8.22 0.24
C ALA A 82 -0.56 9.19 -0.93
N HIS A 83 -0.29 10.45 -0.62
CA HIS A 83 0.26 11.36 -1.62
C HIS A 83 1.70 10.95 -1.98
N GLY A 84 2.08 11.16 -3.25
CA GLY A 84 3.41 10.82 -3.73
C GLY A 84 4.18 12.05 -4.20
N ALA A 85 5.50 11.96 -4.08
CA ALA A 85 6.47 12.93 -4.54
C ALA A 85 7.64 12.18 -5.20
N VAL A 86 8.45 12.89 -5.97
CA VAL A 86 9.58 12.29 -6.69
C VAL A 86 10.60 11.60 -5.76
N ASP A 87 10.72 12.06 -4.52
CA ASP A 87 11.71 11.60 -3.55
C ASP A 87 11.11 10.89 -2.32
N GLY A 88 9.81 10.60 -2.32
CA GLY A 88 9.16 9.87 -1.23
C GLY A 88 7.64 9.88 -1.28
N VAL A 89 7.02 9.26 -0.28
CA VAL A 89 5.58 9.43 -0.02
C VAL A 89 5.37 10.53 1.02
N LEU A 90 4.27 11.26 0.89
CA LEU A 90 3.84 12.27 1.83
C LEU A 90 2.71 11.65 2.66
N LEU A 91 2.90 11.62 3.97
CA LEU A 91 1.93 11.13 4.94
C LEU A 91 1.28 12.33 5.63
N ASP A 92 -0.03 12.53 5.43
CA ASP A 92 -0.81 13.60 6.06
C ASP A 92 -0.89 13.41 7.58
N ASP A 93 -0.83 14.51 8.33
CA ASP A 93 -1.06 14.53 9.78
C ASP A 93 -2.52 14.84 10.16
N GLY A 94 -3.39 15.02 9.16
CA GLY A 94 -4.81 15.31 9.33
C GLY A 94 -5.11 16.78 9.62
N GLU A 95 -4.08 17.62 9.83
CA GLU A 95 -4.25 19.04 10.18
C GLU A 95 -4.30 19.95 8.94
N GLY A 96 -4.26 19.37 7.74
CA GLY A 96 -4.57 20.07 6.49
C GLY A 96 -3.52 21.09 6.05
N GLY A 97 -2.26 20.87 6.42
CA GLY A 97 -1.14 21.71 5.99
C GLY A 97 0.26 21.22 6.36
N CYS A 98 0.39 20.20 7.20
CA CYS A 98 1.66 19.60 7.56
C CYS A 98 1.60 18.09 7.32
N GLY A 99 2.76 17.48 7.15
CA GLY A 99 2.87 16.04 6.94
C GLY A 99 4.33 15.62 6.99
N TRP A 100 4.54 14.31 6.98
CA TRP A 100 5.85 13.72 6.96
C TRP A 100 6.18 13.26 5.54
N LYS A 101 7.35 13.67 5.05
CA LYS A 101 7.91 13.04 3.87
C LYS A 101 8.68 11.79 4.32
N LEU A 102 8.25 10.63 3.85
CA LEU A 102 8.96 9.37 4.03
C LEU A 102 9.76 9.06 2.76
N PRO A 103 11.11 9.21 2.78
CA PRO A 103 11.92 9.00 1.59
C PRO A 103 11.91 7.54 1.14
N TYR A 104 11.93 7.30 -0.18
CA TYR A 104 11.95 5.94 -0.72
C TYR A 104 13.12 5.05 -0.23
N PRO A 105 14.35 5.56 -0.06
CA PRO A 105 15.44 4.76 0.50
C PRO A 105 15.14 4.25 1.92
N LEU A 106 14.56 5.12 2.76
CA LEU A 106 14.19 4.77 4.13
C LEU A 106 13.00 3.81 4.17
N LEU A 107 12.00 4.02 3.31
CA LEU A 107 10.89 3.06 3.15
C LEU A 107 11.40 1.68 2.71
N ALA A 108 12.38 1.62 1.82
CA ALA A 108 13.02 0.37 1.41
C ALA A 108 13.75 -0.31 2.59
N GLU A 109 14.43 0.46 3.46
CA GLU A 109 15.01 -0.07 4.71
C GLU A 109 13.96 -0.70 5.62
N MET A 110 12.81 -0.04 5.81
CA MET A 110 11.70 -0.55 6.62
C MET A 110 11.12 -1.84 6.05
N VAL A 111 10.98 -1.92 4.71
CA VAL A 111 10.51 -3.12 4.01
C VAL A 111 11.52 -4.27 4.15
N ARG A 112 12.83 -4.00 4.03
CA ARG A 112 13.88 -5.00 4.29
C ARG A 112 13.84 -5.54 5.72
N ALA A 113 13.53 -4.68 6.68
CA ALA A 113 13.37 -5.04 8.09
C ALA A 113 12.09 -5.83 8.39
N THR A 114 11.19 -5.99 7.42
CA THR A 114 9.91 -6.70 7.57
C THR A 114 9.94 -8.05 6.84
N PRO A 115 10.30 -9.15 7.52
CA PRO A 115 10.36 -10.48 6.89
C PRO A 115 8.96 -11.00 6.53
N GLY A 116 8.86 -11.75 5.42
CA GLY A 116 7.64 -12.45 5.01
C GLY A 116 6.70 -11.66 4.09
N LEU A 117 7.02 -10.39 3.80
CA LEU A 117 6.34 -9.60 2.76
C LEU A 117 6.50 -10.25 1.39
N ARG A 118 5.38 -10.43 0.70
CA ARG A 118 5.29 -10.86 -0.71
C ARG A 118 5.16 -9.68 -1.65
N CYS A 119 4.43 -8.64 -1.25
CA CYS A 119 4.22 -7.46 -2.08
C CYS A 119 4.06 -6.20 -1.22
N VAL A 120 4.56 -5.09 -1.74
CA VAL A 120 4.21 -3.75 -1.28
C VAL A 120 3.48 -3.01 -2.40
N LEU A 121 2.31 -2.47 -2.08
CA LEU A 121 1.51 -1.63 -2.98
C LEU A 121 1.60 -0.17 -2.54
N LEU A 122 2.17 0.68 -3.37
CA LEU A 122 2.22 2.12 -3.19
C LEU A 122 1.18 2.77 -4.12
N SER A 123 -0.01 3.04 -3.59
CA SER A 123 -1.02 3.86 -4.24
C SER A 123 -0.72 5.34 -4.00
N ALA A 124 0.42 5.79 -4.54
CA ALA A 124 0.91 7.16 -4.44
C ALA A 124 1.44 7.63 -5.79
N CYS A 125 1.08 8.84 -6.21
CA CYS A 125 1.51 9.40 -7.50
C CYS A 125 3.03 9.39 -7.64
N ASP A 126 3.54 9.08 -8.83
CA ASP A 126 4.99 9.07 -9.11
C ASP A 126 5.80 8.09 -8.23
N SER A 127 5.15 7.18 -7.49
CA SER A 127 5.84 6.18 -6.66
C SER A 127 6.72 5.19 -7.42
N ALA A 128 6.68 5.20 -8.75
CA ALA A 128 7.64 4.50 -9.59
C ALA A 128 9.10 4.84 -9.27
N TYR A 129 9.39 6.03 -8.73
CA TYR A 129 10.75 6.37 -8.29
C TYR A 129 11.25 5.46 -7.15
N ALA A 130 10.35 4.86 -6.37
CA ALA A 130 10.70 3.85 -5.36
C ALA A 130 11.35 2.60 -5.99
N ALA A 131 11.03 2.31 -7.25
CA ALA A 131 11.61 1.19 -7.98
C ALA A 131 13.10 1.37 -8.28
N SER A 132 13.66 2.59 -8.15
CA SER A 132 15.12 2.78 -8.26
C SER A 132 15.92 2.05 -7.18
N ALA A 133 15.27 1.64 -6.08
CA ALA A 133 15.86 0.87 -4.99
C ALA A 133 15.61 -0.66 -5.09
N THR A 134 15.26 -1.19 -6.26
CA THR A 134 14.96 -2.61 -6.44
C THR A 134 16.16 -3.45 -6.91
N GLY A 135 16.35 -4.61 -6.27
CA GLY A 135 17.09 -5.77 -6.74
C GLY A 135 16.18 -6.85 -7.36
N SER A 136 16.40 -8.13 -7.05
CA SER A 136 15.62 -9.27 -7.58
C SER A 136 14.84 -10.04 -6.49
N GLY A 137 13.62 -10.52 -6.79
CA GLY A 137 12.86 -11.42 -5.92
C GLY A 137 11.68 -10.78 -5.16
N GLU A 138 11.36 -11.29 -3.97
CA GLU A 138 10.33 -10.72 -3.10
C GLU A 138 10.91 -9.68 -2.10
N PRO A 139 10.10 -8.71 -1.65
CA PRO A 139 8.73 -8.48 -2.08
C PRO A 139 8.69 -7.82 -3.47
N TYR A 140 7.59 -8.08 -4.18
CA TYR A 140 7.19 -7.29 -5.34
C TYR A 140 6.85 -5.86 -4.89
N LEU A 141 7.00 -4.92 -5.80
CA LEU A 141 6.56 -3.54 -5.63
C LEU A 141 5.53 -3.23 -6.71
N ILE A 142 4.33 -2.85 -6.29
CA ILE A 142 3.35 -2.22 -7.16
C ILE A 142 3.39 -0.72 -6.89
N ALA A 143 3.63 0.08 -7.91
CA ALA A 143 3.76 1.53 -7.80
C ALA A 143 3.07 2.25 -8.97
N MET A 144 2.97 3.57 -8.90
CA MET A 144 2.29 4.40 -9.90
C MET A 144 3.32 5.22 -10.69
N ARG A 145 3.28 5.14 -12.03
CA ARG A 145 4.18 5.90 -12.93
C ARG A 145 3.90 7.40 -12.97
N GLY A 146 2.77 7.82 -12.43
CA GLY A 146 2.31 9.21 -12.48
C GLY A 146 1.07 9.39 -11.65
N ARG A 147 0.27 10.38 -12.01
CA ARG A 147 -1.02 10.65 -11.34
C ARG A 147 -1.98 9.48 -11.55
N VAL A 148 -2.60 9.05 -10.46
CA VAL A 148 -3.71 8.08 -10.46
C VAL A 148 -4.90 8.71 -9.76
N SER A 149 -6.11 8.53 -10.29
CA SER A 149 -7.33 8.96 -9.59
C SER A 149 -7.62 8.07 -8.38
N VAL A 150 -8.37 8.61 -7.40
CA VAL A 150 -8.82 7.83 -6.24
C VAL A 150 -9.63 6.61 -6.70
N ASP A 151 -10.57 6.81 -7.63
CA ASP A 151 -11.39 5.72 -8.18
C ASP A 151 -10.55 4.63 -8.87
N ALA A 152 -9.53 5.00 -9.64
CA ALA A 152 -8.63 4.04 -10.26
C ALA A 152 -7.81 3.27 -9.22
N ALA A 153 -7.31 3.94 -8.19
CA ALA A 153 -6.53 3.31 -7.14
C ALA A 153 -7.39 2.34 -6.28
N ILE A 154 -8.62 2.73 -5.96
CA ILE A 154 -9.61 1.85 -5.30
C ILE A 154 -9.92 0.65 -6.19
N ALA A 155 -10.30 0.89 -7.46
CA ALA A 155 -10.63 -0.17 -8.41
C ALA A 155 -9.49 -1.18 -8.58
N PHE A 156 -8.26 -0.68 -8.73
CA PHE A 156 -7.08 -1.53 -8.82
C PHE A 156 -6.89 -2.37 -7.56
N ALA A 157 -6.89 -1.74 -6.38
CA ALA A 157 -6.71 -2.43 -5.11
C ALA A 157 -7.80 -3.48 -4.87
N SER A 158 -9.06 -3.18 -5.19
CA SER A 158 -10.16 -4.15 -5.09
C SER A 158 -9.91 -5.39 -5.96
N GLY A 159 -9.62 -5.22 -7.25
CA GLY A 159 -9.35 -6.37 -8.13
C GLY A 159 -8.10 -7.16 -7.73
N PHE A 160 -7.06 -6.46 -7.23
CA PHE A 160 -5.85 -7.07 -6.73
C PHE A 160 -6.10 -7.95 -5.50
N TYR A 161 -6.76 -7.41 -4.47
CA TYR A 161 -7.02 -8.14 -3.23
C TYR A 161 -8.10 -9.21 -3.37
N GLU A 162 -9.11 -9.02 -4.23
CA GLU A 162 -10.08 -10.07 -4.57
C GLU A 162 -9.38 -11.30 -5.15
N ALA A 163 -8.42 -11.12 -6.05
CA ALA A 163 -7.65 -12.21 -6.64
C ALA A 163 -6.76 -12.94 -5.62
N LEU A 164 -6.15 -12.20 -4.69
CA LEU A 164 -5.36 -12.78 -3.60
C LEU A 164 -6.22 -13.49 -2.56
N ALA A 165 -7.44 -13.01 -2.33
CA ALA A 165 -8.39 -13.63 -1.44
C ALA A 165 -8.98 -14.93 -2.01
N ALA A 166 -9.12 -15.02 -3.33
CA ALA A 166 -9.69 -16.19 -3.96
C ALA A 166 -8.87 -17.47 -3.69
N ARG A 167 -7.53 -17.36 -3.63
CA ARG A 167 -6.62 -18.48 -3.38
C ARG A 167 -5.34 -18.04 -2.67
N GLU A 168 -4.90 -18.80 -1.68
CA GLU A 168 -3.69 -18.51 -0.89
C GLU A 168 -2.40 -18.49 -1.76
N ASP A 169 -2.35 -19.33 -2.79
CA ASP A 169 -1.21 -19.52 -3.67
C ASP A 169 -1.18 -18.60 -4.91
N THR A 170 -2.11 -17.63 -5.01
CA THR A 170 -2.18 -16.72 -6.15
C THR A 170 -0.83 -16.00 -6.38
N PRO A 171 -0.23 -16.10 -7.57
CA PRO A 171 0.96 -15.33 -7.94
C PRO A 171 0.68 -13.82 -7.97
N ILE A 172 1.66 -12.99 -7.59
CA ILE A 172 1.48 -11.53 -7.54
C ILE A 172 1.16 -10.95 -8.91
N GLU A 173 1.76 -11.48 -9.96
CA GLU A 173 1.52 -11.08 -11.35
C GLU A 173 0.06 -11.32 -11.77
N ALA A 174 -0.51 -12.46 -11.35
CA ALA A 174 -1.90 -12.79 -11.63
C ALA A 174 -2.85 -11.85 -10.88
N ALA A 175 -2.58 -11.57 -9.61
CA ALA A 175 -3.36 -10.59 -8.85
C ALA A 175 -3.22 -9.18 -9.44
N PHE A 176 -2.01 -8.77 -9.86
CA PHE A 176 -1.77 -7.51 -10.53
C PHE A 176 -2.58 -7.38 -11.82
N ALA A 177 -2.62 -8.44 -12.63
CA ALA A 177 -3.44 -8.49 -13.85
C ALA A 177 -4.94 -8.32 -13.55
N GLN A 178 -5.46 -8.93 -12.48
CA GLN A 178 -6.85 -8.74 -12.04
C GLN A 178 -7.12 -7.31 -11.57
N GLY A 179 -6.19 -6.69 -10.83
CA GLY A 179 -6.25 -5.27 -10.49
C GLY A 179 -6.35 -4.37 -11.73
N LEU A 180 -5.53 -4.64 -12.76
CA LEU A 180 -5.59 -3.90 -14.03
C LEU A 180 -6.91 -4.10 -14.78
N ILE A 181 -7.48 -5.31 -14.76
CA ILE A 181 -8.80 -5.57 -15.37
C ILE A 181 -9.87 -4.73 -14.66
N ARG A 182 -9.91 -4.76 -13.33
CA ARG A 182 -10.89 -3.98 -12.55
C ARG A 182 -10.73 -2.48 -12.75
N LEU A 183 -9.48 -1.97 -12.75
CA LEU A 183 -9.19 -0.59 -13.07
C LEU A 183 -9.73 -0.23 -14.46
N LYS A 184 -9.42 -1.01 -15.51
CA LYS A 184 -9.88 -0.73 -16.88
C LYS A 184 -11.40 -0.65 -17.03
N LEU A 185 -12.15 -1.40 -16.22
CA LEU A 185 -13.61 -1.36 -16.20
C LEU A 185 -14.17 -0.06 -15.61
N ILE A 186 -13.47 0.55 -14.65
CA ILE A 186 -13.98 1.68 -13.85
C ILE A 186 -13.33 3.01 -14.30
N ALA A 187 -12.02 3.02 -14.50
CA ALA A 187 -11.20 4.20 -14.79
C ALA A 187 -10.18 3.94 -15.92
N PRO A 188 -10.62 3.64 -17.16
CA PRO A 188 -9.76 3.18 -18.26
C PRO A 188 -8.62 4.14 -18.63
N LEU A 189 -8.76 5.44 -18.37
CA LEU A 189 -7.72 6.44 -18.63
C LEU A 189 -6.46 6.24 -17.79
N ASP A 190 -6.59 5.63 -16.61
CA ASP A 190 -5.48 5.40 -15.68
C ASP A 190 -4.83 4.01 -15.87
N ALA A 191 -5.25 3.23 -16.88
CA ALA A 191 -4.86 1.82 -17.00
C ALA A 191 -3.37 1.56 -17.25
N GLY A 192 -2.62 2.57 -17.73
CA GLY A 192 -1.17 2.50 -17.89
C GLY A 192 -0.37 2.93 -16.65
N VAL A 193 -1.04 3.42 -15.60
CA VAL A 193 -0.39 4.06 -14.46
C VAL A 193 0.24 3.04 -13.51
N PRO A 194 -0.43 1.96 -13.08
CA PRO A 194 0.20 0.96 -12.22
C PRO A 194 1.35 0.24 -12.94
N LEU A 195 2.42 -0.02 -12.20
CA LEU A 195 3.55 -0.82 -12.63
C LEU A 195 3.83 -1.90 -11.58
N LEU A 196 4.33 -3.04 -12.05
CA LEU A 196 4.85 -4.10 -11.20
C LEU A 196 6.37 -4.16 -11.38
N ALA A 197 7.10 -4.01 -10.28
CA ALA A 197 8.54 -4.21 -10.18
C ALA A 197 8.82 -5.38 -9.22
N THR A 198 9.98 -6.01 -9.38
CA THR A 198 10.42 -7.11 -8.52
C THR A 198 11.56 -6.67 -7.64
N GLY A 199 11.75 -7.37 -6.52
CA GLY A 199 12.98 -7.36 -5.75
C GLY A 199 13.22 -6.11 -4.92
N TRP A 200 12.21 -5.58 -4.23
CA TRP A 200 12.41 -4.45 -3.33
C TRP A 200 13.11 -4.86 -2.00
N ARG A 201 14.30 -5.46 -2.14
CA ARG A 201 15.29 -5.81 -1.11
C ARG A 201 16.72 -5.50 -1.59
N GLY A 202 16.88 -4.48 -2.46
CA GLY A 202 18.19 -4.01 -2.92
C GLY A 202 19.03 -3.44 -1.80
#